data_AF-A0A3L7DVN5-F1
#
_entry.id   AF-A0A3L7DVN5-F1
#
_cell.length_a   1.000
_cell.length_b   1.000
_cell.length_c   1.000
_cell.angle_alpha   90.00
_cell.angle_beta   90.00
_cell.angle_gamma   90.00
#
_symmetry.space_group_name_H-M   'P 1'
#
loop_
_entity.id
_entity.type
_entity.pdbx_description
1 polymer ?
#
loop_
_entity_poly.entity_id
_entity_poly.type
_entity_poly.pdbx_seq_one_letter_code
_entity_poly.pdbx_strand_id
1 'polypeptide(L)'
;MISHGKKTRAGSRRHFLADSGRLMLSGTAIGLLAGVRLGHASGQASADDTGTDIQILNTAIAAEHEAVAAYQLGADSGLLNSEVLQVAVTFQGHHRAHVDALSTAVKRLGGEPLAPKKQYYFPVEKIKNQGDVLSFAAGLERGAISAYAGAIPLFDNRDLSQAAASILADESMHWAVLRQALGLDPVPGAFFS
;
A
#
# COMPACT_ATOMS: atom_id res chain seq x y z
N MET A 1 -51.54 -37.68 -18.60
CA MET A 1 -51.35 -36.21 -18.53
C MET A 1 -50.33 -35.90 -17.45
N ILE A 2 -49.28 -35.16 -17.85
CA ILE A 2 -48.28 -34.38 -17.09
C ILE A 2 -47.24 -35.13 -16.23
N SER A 3 -46.10 -35.39 -16.89
CA SER A 3 -44.77 -35.63 -16.33
C SER A 3 -44.18 -34.34 -15.74
N HIS A 4 -43.64 -34.39 -14.51
CA HIS A 4 -42.85 -33.31 -13.92
C HIS A 4 -41.39 -33.77 -13.77
N GLY A 5 -40.58 -33.48 -14.79
CA GLY A 5 -39.13 -33.59 -14.72
C GLY A 5 -38.53 -32.51 -13.82
N LYS A 6 -37.96 -32.90 -12.68
CA LYS A 6 -37.06 -32.05 -11.90
C LYS A 6 -35.72 -31.93 -12.64
N LYS A 7 -35.53 -30.87 -13.41
CA LYS A 7 -34.21 -30.43 -13.88
C LYS A 7 -33.46 -29.81 -12.70
N THR A 8 -32.56 -30.56 -12.06
CA THR A 8 -31.56 -29.98 -11.15
C THR A 8 -30.53 -29.24 -12.00
N ARG A 9 -30.59 -27.90 -12.03
CA ARG A 9 -29.53 -27.05 -12.61
C ARG A 9 -28.27 -27.15 -11.74
N ALA A 10 -27.39 -28.09 -12.08
CA ALA A 10 -25.99 -28.04 -11.72
C ALA A 10 -25.30 -26.99 -12.61
N GLY A 11 -25.05 -25.79 -12.08
CA GLY A 11 -24.36 -24.75 -12.84
C GLY A 11 -24.65 -23.35 -12.34
N SER A 12 -24.20 -23.02 -11.12
CA SER A 12 -24.19 -21.63 -10.64
C SER A 12 -23.23 -21.41 -9.45
N ARG A 13 -22.13 -22.17 -9.37
CA ARG A 13 -21.08 -21.93 -8.35
C ARG A 13 -19.69 -21.69 -8.91
N ARG A 14 -19.47 -21.92 -10.21
CA ARG A 14 -18.16 -21.76 -10.88
C ARG A 14 -18.01 -20.42 -11.62
N HIS A 15 -19.03 -19.57 -11.63
CA HIS A 15 -18.99 -18.27 -12.28
C HIS A 15 -18.76 -17.10 -11.32
N PHE A 16 -18.78 -17.31 -10.00
CA PHE A 16 -18.60 -16.22 -9.04
C PHE A 16 -17.14 -15.75 -8.90
N LEU A 17 -16.16 -16.53 -9.39
CA LEU A 17 -14.74 -16.19 -9.28
C LEU A 17 -14.09 -15.79 -10.62
N ALA A 18 -14.80 -15.95 -11.74
CA ALA A 18 -14.24 -15.71 -13.08
C ALA A 18 -14.31 -14.24 -13.53
N ASP A 19 -15.15 -13.40 -12.88
CA ASP A 19 -15.33 -11.99 -13.25
C ASP A 19 -14.45 -11.02 -12.43
N SER A 20 -13.57 -11.53 -11.56
CA SER A 20 -12.69 -10.73 -10.70
C SER A 20 -11.52 -10.07 -11.45
N GLY A 21 -11.29 -10.40 -12.72
CA GLY A 21 -10.11 -9.97 -13.49
C GLY A 21 -10.19 -8.58 -14.13
N ARG A 22 -11.27 -7.81 -13.90
CA ARG A 22 -11.46 -6.48 -14.51
C ARG A 22 -12.08 -5.41 -13.59
N LEU A 23 -12.09 -5.65 -12.28
CA LEU A 23 -12.30 -4.55 -11.34
C LEU A 23 -10.99 -3.79 -11.21
N MET A 24 -10.89 -2.70 -11.97
CA MET A 24 -9.92 -1.63 -11.74
C MET A 24 -9.84 -1.37 -10.24
N LEU A 25 -8.61 -1.20 -9.72
CA LEU A 25 -8.41 -0.63 -8.39
C LEU A 25 -9.36 0.56 -8.26
N SER A 26 -10.28 0.39 -7.33
CA SER A 26 -11.38 1.28 -6.99
C SER A 26 -10.96 2.75 -7.02
N GLY A 27 -11.54 3.51 -7.95
CA GLY A 27 -11.47 4.98 -7.96
C GLY A 27 -11.98 5.64 -6.68
N THR A 28 -12.53 4.88 -5.73
CA THR A 28 -12.86 5.31 -4.37
C THR A 28 -11.66 5.52 -3.46
N ALA A 29 -10.57 4.74 -3.56
CA ALA A 29 -9.38 4.92 -2.73
C ALA A 29 -8.56 6.14 -3.21
N ILE A 30 -8.39 6.27 -4.53
CA ILE A 30 -7.89 7.50 -5.14
C ILE A 30 -8.89 8.64 -4.87
N GLY A 31 -10.19 8.41 -4.90
CA GLY A 31 -11.22 9.41 -4.58
C GLY A 31 -11.17 9.94 -3.14
N LEU A 32 -10.78 9.14 -2.15
CA LEU A 32 -10.63 9.63 -0.76
C LEU A 32 -9.42 10.59 -0.62
N LEU A 33 -8.33 10.35 -1.35
CA LEU A 33 -7.18 11.25 -1.39
C LEU A 33 -7.31 12.38 -2.45
N ALA A 34 -8.03 12.13 -3.55
CA ALA A 34 -8.16 13.01 -4.72
C ALA A 34 -9.50 13.75 -4.80
N GLY A 35 -10.49 13.43 -3.98
CA GLY A 35 -11.72 14.21 -3.82
C GLY A 35 -12.99 13.38 -3.68
N VAL A 36 -13.42 13.13 -2.45
CA VAL A 36 -14.82 12.93 -2.07
C VAL A 36 -15.06 13.69 -0.76
N ARG A 37 -15.55 14.91 -0.94
CA ARG A 37 -16.28 15.79 0.00
C ARG A 37 -15.71 15.93 1.40
N LEU A 38 -15.29 17.16 1.73
CA LEU A 38 -15.25 17.70 3.09
C LEU A 38 -16.62 17.49 3.76
N GLY A 39 -16.84 16.30 4.30
CA GLY A 39 -17.88 16.02 5.26
C GLY A 39 -17.50 16.77 6.51
N HIS A 40 -18.38 17.68 6.94
CA HIS A 40 -18.18 18.50 8.12
C HIS A 40 -18.01 17.61 9.36
N ALA A 41 -16.77 17.31 9.73
CA ALA A 41 -16.44 16.91 11.08
C ALA A 41 -16.26 18.19 11.90
N SER A 42 -17.19 18.37 12.83
CA SER A 42 -17.30 19.41 13.85
C SER A 42 -15.95 19.82 14.46
N GLY A 43 -15.52 21.05 14.18
CA GLY A 43 -14.32 21.68 14.74
C GLY A 43 -13.43 22.23 13.63
N GLN A 44 -13.25 23.54 13.54
CA GLN A 44 -12.18 24.09 12.69
C GLN A 44 -10.86 23.57 13.27
N ALA A 45 -10.14 22.72 12.54
CA ALA A 45 -8.82 22.27 12.95
C ALA A 45 -7.94 23.49 13.21
N SER A 46 -7.16 23.45 14.30
CA SER A 46 -6.24 24.54 14.60
C SER A 46 -5.11 24.59 13.55
N ALA A 47 -4.42 25.73 13.46
CA ALA A 47 -3.23 25.82 12.62
C ALA A 47 -2.13 24.84 13.08
N ASP A 48 -2.05 24.57 14.39
CA ASP A 48 -1.09 23.64 14.98
C ASP A 48 -1.45 22.18 14.66
N ASP A 49 -2.74 21.84 14.65
CA ASP A 49 -3.26 20.52 14.26
C ASP A 49 -2.91 20.24 12.78
N THR A 50 -3.17 21.23 11.92
CA THR A 50 -2.84 21.15 10.49
C THR A 50 -1.33 21.01 10.26
N GLY A 51 -0.52 21.74 11.02
CA GLY A 51 0.94 21.63 10.98
C GLY A 51 1.44 20.25 11.38
N THR A 52 0.82 19.63 12.39
CA THR A 52 1.12 18.26 12.84
C THR A 52 0.76 17.23 11.77
N ASP A 53 -0.43 17.32 11.20
CA ASP A 53 -0.87 16.44 10.09
C ASP A 53 0.08 16.52 8.89
N ILE A 54 0.55 17.72 8.51
CA ILE A 54 1.54 17.91 7.44
C ILE A 54 2.86 17.20 7.77
N GLN A 55 3.33 17.25 9.01
CA GLN A 55 4.57 16.57 9.43
C GLN A 55 4.45 15.05 9.34
N ILE A 56 3.30 14.50 9.75
CA ILE A 56 3.02 13.07 9.65
C ILE A 56 3.00 12.64 8.18
N LEU A 57 2.29 13.38 7.32
CA LEU A 57 2.24 13.10 5.88
C LEU A 57 3.63 13.17 5.22
N ASN A 58 4.44 14.17 5.57
CA ASN A 58 5.81 14.29 5.02
C ASN A 58 6.74 13.17 5.52
N THR A 59 6.52 12.65 6.73
CA THR A 59 7.23 11.46 7.22
C THR A 59 6.84 10.22 6.40
N ALA A 60 5.55 10.06 6.09
CA ALA A 60 5.09 8.98 5.21
C ALA A 60 5.66 9.11 3.78
N ILE A 61 5.63 10.32 3.18
CA ILE A 61 6.23 10.58 1.85
C ILE A 61 7.72 10.20 1.81
N ALA A 62 8.47 10.49 2.87
CA ALA A 62 9.87 10.11 2.95
C ALA A 62 10.07 8.58 2.90
N ALA A 63 9.22 7.83 3.62
CA ALA A 63 9.25 6.37 3.64
C ALA A 63 8.83 5.79 2.29
N GLU A 64 7.78 6.32 1.65
CA GLU A 64 7.35 5.87 0.32
C GLU A 64 8.41 6.11 -0.74
N HIS A 65 9.11 7.25 -0.71
CA HIS A 65 10.23 7.49 -1.61
C HIS A 65 11.40 6.52 -1.39
N GLU A 66 11.67 6.14 -0.13
CA GLU A 66 12.65 5.11 0.19
C GLU A 66 12.24 3.74 -0.35
N ALA A 67 10.96 3.38 -0.21
CA ALA A 67 10.41 2.14 -0.78
C ALA A 67 10.53 2.12 -2.31
N VAL A 68 10.13 3.20 -3.02
CA VAL A 68 10.30 3.31 -4.48
C VAL A 68 11.76 3.08 -4.90
N ALA A 69 12.72 3.64 -4.15
CA ALA A 69 14.14 3.48 -4.42
C ALA A 69 14.63 2.05 -4.11
N ALA A 70 14.16 1.43 -3.04
CA ALA A 70 14.50 0.06 -2.67
C ALA A 70 13.98 -0.96 -3.71
N TYR A 71 12.74 -0.80 -4.16
CA TYR A 71 12.18 -1.63 -5.24
C TYR A 71 12.90 -1.43 -6.57
N GLN A 72 13.31 -0.19 -6.89
CA GLN A 72 14.14 0.07 -8.08
C GLN A 72 15.46 -0.70 -7.99
N LEU A 73 16.15 -0.61 -6.85
CA LEU A 73 17.39 -1.34 -6.61
C LEU A 73 17.19 -2.86 -6.78
N GLY A 74 16.12 -3.41 -6.21
CA GLY A 74 15.79 -4.84 -6.35
C GLY A 74 15.53 -5.24 -7.80
N ALA A 75 14.74 -4.45 -8.53
CA ALA A 75 14.42 -4.68 -9.93
C ALA A 75 15.66 -4.63 -10.84
N ASP A 76 16.55 -3.67 -10.61
CA ASP A 76 17.77 -3.48 -11.40
C ASP A 76 18.92 -4.43 -11.01
N SER A 77 18.78 -5.18 -9.91
CA SER A 77 19.85 -6.04 -9.39
C SER A 77 20.21 -7.23 -10.29
N GLY A 78 19.30 -7.64 -11.18
CA GLY A 78 19.43 -8.87 -11.95
C GLY A 78 19.31 -10.16 -11.12
N LEU A 79 18.93 -10.05 -9.85
CA LEU A 79 18.80 -11.20 -8.94
C LEU A 79 17.42 -11.85 -8.96
N LEU A 80 16.41 -11.14 -9.46
CA LEU A 80 15.01 -11.60 -9.49
C LEU A 80 14.73 -12.38 -10.78
N ASN A 81 13.98 -13.48 -10.67
CA ASN A 81 13.37 -14.13 -11.83
C ASN A 81 12.24 -13.25 -12.41
N SER A 82 11.78 -13.59 -13.62
CA SER A 82 10.78 -12.80 -14.35
C SER A 82 9.48 -12.59 -13.59
N GLU A 83 8.99 -13.63 -12.91
CA GLU A 83 7.72 -13.59 -12.21
C GLU A 83 7.79 -12.68 -10.99
N VAL A 84 8.87 -12.78 -10.20
CA VAL A 84 9.08 -11.95 -9.01
C VAL A 84 9.41 -10.51 -9.40
N LEU A 85 10.18 -10.30 -10.47
CA LEU A 85 10.47 -8.97 -11.00
C LEU A 85 9.18 -8.23 -11.38
N GLN A 86 8.24 -8.91 -12.03
CA GLN A 86 6.97 -8.30 -12.41
C GLN A 86 6.16 -7.83 -11.19
N VAL A 87 6.15 -8.63 -10.12
CA VAL A 87 5.50 -8.26 -8.85
C VAL A 87 6.22 -7.07 -8.20
N ALA A 88 7.55 -7.07 -8.17
CA ALA A 88 8.34 -5.97 -7.61
C ALA A 88 8.08 -4.64 -8.35
N VAL A 89 7.96 -4.66 -9.67
CA VAL A 89 7.61 -3.47 -10.47
C VAL A 89 6.18 -2.99 -10.18
N THR A 90 5.24 -3.91 -9.94
CA THR A 90 3.88 -3.55 -9.52
C THR A 90 3.88 -2.85 -8.17
N PHE A 91 4.55 -3.40 -7.16
CA PHE A 91 4.65 -2.79 -5.82
C PHE A 91 5.35 -1.44 -5.85
N GLN A 92 6.42 -1.30 -6.65
CA GLN A 92 7.04 0.00 -6.90
C GLN A 92 6.03 1.04 -7.44
N GLY A 93 5.15 0.61 -8.35
CA GLY A 93 4.08 1.45 -8.88
C GLY A 93 3.09 1.89 -7.81
N HIS A 94 2.75 1.01 -6.87
CA HIS A 94 1.86 1.35 -5.74
C HIS A 94 2.50 2.39 -4.82
N HIS A 95 3.76 2.24 -4.43
CA HIS A 95 4.47 3.26 -3.62
C HIS A 95 4.54 4.62 -4.33
N ARG A 96 4.74 4.66 -5.66
CA ARG A 96 4.66 5.93 -6.41
C ARG A 96 3.27 6.56 -6.32
N ALA A 97 2.22 5.76 -6.43
CA ALA A 97 0.86 6.23 -6.25
C ALA A 97 0.60 6.74 -4.81
N HIS A 98 1.18 6.09 -3.80
CA HIS A 98 1.13 6.56 -2.40
C HIS A 98 1.82 7.93 -2.26
N VAL A 99 3.04 8.09 -2.78
CA VAL A 99 3.76 9.39 -2.82
C VAL A 99 2.87 10.48 -3.43
N ASP A 100 2.27 10.23 -4.59
CA ASP A 100 1.47 11.22 -5.31
C ASP A 100 0.23 11.64 -4.51
N ALA A 101 -0.44 10.68 -3.90
CA ALA A 101 -1.64 10.91 -3.12
C ALA A 101 -1.33 11.68 -1.82
N LEU A 102 -0.29 11.28 -1.09
CA LEU A 102 0.17 11.97 0.11
C LEU A 102 0.67 13.39 -0.20
N SER A 103 1.43 13.56 -1.29
CA SER A 103 1.92 14.86 -1.74
C SER A 103 0.77 15.80 -2.11
N THR A 104 -0.29 15.25 -2.71
CA THR A 104 -1.51 16.01 -2.99
C THR A 104 -2.21 16.46 -1.71
N ALA A 105 -2.27 15.60 -0.68
CA ALA A 105 -2.83 15.94 0.62
C ALA A 105 -2.02 17.07 1.31
N VAL A 106 -0.70 16.98 1.33
CA VAL A 106 0.18 18.02 1.89
C VAL A 106 -0.05 19.38 1.23
N LYS A 107 -0.09 19.43 -0.12
CA LYS A 107 -0.36 20.68 -0.86
C LYS A 107 -1.73 21.28 -0.52
N ARG A 108 -2.76 20.44 -0.35
CA ARG A 108 -4.12 20.90 0.01
C ARG A 108 -4.19 21.50 1.40
N LEU A 109 -3.34 21.04 2.32
CA LEU A 109 -3.20 21.62 3.66
C LEU A 109 -2.31 22.88 3.68
N GLY A 110 -1.80 23.31 2.51
CA GLY A 110 -0.91 24.48 2.40
C GLY A 110 0.54 24.19 2.76
N GLY A 111 0.93 22.91 2.87
CA GLY A 111 2.30 22.48 3.09
C GLY A 111 3.06 22.19 1.80
N GLU A 112 4.38 22.03 1.94
CA GLU A 112 5.27 21.59 0.85
C GLU A 112 5.58 20.09 1.00
N PRO A 113 5.29 19.25 -0.01
CA PRO A 113 5.65 17.84 0.01
C PRO A 113 7.16 17.63 0.00
N LEU A 114 7.61 16.67 0.78
CA LEU A 114 9.02 16.31 0.82
C LEU A 114 9.46 15.69 -0.52
N ALA A 115 10.53 16.23 -1.10
CA ALA A 115 11.15 15.66 -2.30
C ALA A 115 11.94 14.38 -1.96
N PRO A 116 12.14 13.47 -2.94
CA PRO A 116 12.98 12.30 -2.73
C PRO A 116 14.42 12.71 -2.41
N LYS A 117 15.11 11.92 -1.57
CA LYS A 117 16.55 12.11 -1.33
C LYS A 117 17.32 11.89 -2.63
N LYS A 118 18.44 12.61 -2.78
CA LYS A 118 19.38 12.42 -3.90
C LYS A 118 20.00 11.02 -3.90
N GLN A 119 20.12 10.41 -2.72
CA GLN A 119 20.72 9.10 -2.54
C GLN A 119 20.09 8.39 -1.34
N TYR A 120 19.87 7.08 -1.51
CA TYR A 120 19.50 6.16 -0.45
C TYR A 120 20.64 5.17 -0.22
N TYR A 121 20.77 4.69 1.02
CA TYR A 121 21.82 3.75 1.41
C TYR A 121 21.15 2.46 1.86
N PHE A 122 21.25 1.43 1.03
CA PHE A 122 20.74 0.10 1.30
C PHE A 122 21.90 -0.87 1.54
N PRO A 123 21.69 -1.96 2.31
CA PRO A 123 22.73 -2.95 2.62
C PRO A 123 23.00 -3.89 1.42
N VAL A 124 23.39 -3.32 0.28
CA VAL A 124 23.64 -4.04 -0.99
C VAL A 124 24.71 -5.12 -0.85
N GLU A 125 25.62 -4.96 0.11
CA GLU A 125 26.62 -5.95 0.45
C GLU A 125 26.03 -7.24 1.03
N LYS A 126 24.80 -7.21 1.54
CA LYS A 126 24.07 -8.36 2.10
C LYS A 126 23.03 -8.95 1.15
N ILE A 127 22.76 -8.30 0.02
CA ILE A 127 21.74 -8.72 -0.95
C ILE A 127 22.46 -9.43 -2.12
N LYS A 128 22.44 -10.77 -2.13
CA LYS A 128 23.22 -11.59 -3.06
C LYS A 128 22.39 -12.50 -3.95
N ASN A 129 21.15 -12.77 -3.57
CA ASN A 129 20.24 -13.63 -4.32
C ASN A 129 18.78 -13.13 -4.19
N GLN A 130 17.86 -13.74 -4.95
CA GLN A 130 16.44 -13.40 -4.91
C GLN A 130 15.83 -13.43 -3.50
N GLY A 131 16.18 -14.45 -2.70
CA GLY A 131 15.70 -14.58 -1.33
C GLY A 131 16.14 -13.41 -0.44
N ASP A 132 17.35 -12.90 -0.63
CA ASP A 132 17.82 -11.72 0.11
C ASP A 132 17.06 -10.45 -0.31
N VAL A 133 16.79 -10.28 -1.61
CA VAL A 133 15.99 -9.16 -2.12
C VAL A 133 14.58 -9.20 -1.53
N LEU A 134 13.93 -10.37 -1.60
CA LEU A 134 12.59 -10.57 -1.06
C LEU A 134 12.54 -10.36 0.46
N SER A 135 13.55 -10.85 1.19
CA SER A 135 13.63 -10.67 2.65
C SER A 135 13.85 -9.21 3.03
N PHE A 136 14.68 -8.50 2.27
CA PHE A 136 14.89 -7.07 2.45
C PHE A 136 13.60 -6.28 2.19
N ALA A 137 12.92 -6.53 1.07
CA ALA A 137 11.63 -5.92 0.75
C ALA A 137 10.58 -6.22 1.83
N ALA A 138 10.45 -7.48 2.26
CA ALA A 138 9.50 -7.85 3.32
C ALA A 138 9.81 -7.15 4.66
N GLY A 139 11.09 -6.87 4.94
CA GLY A 139 11.49 -6.06 6.08
C GLY A 139 11.01 -4.61 5.98
N LEU A 140 11.13 -4.00 4.78
CA LEU A 140 10.63 -2.66 4.51
C LEU A 140 9.11 -2.58 4.67
N GLU A 141 8.36 -3.51 4.09
CA GLU A 141 6.89 -3.51 4.22
C GLU A 141 6.44 -3.65 5.67
N ARG A 142 7.10 -4.53 6.45
CA ARG A 142 6.80 -4.65 7.88
C ARG A 142 7.07 -3.34 8.63
N GLY A 143 8.13 -2.63 8.26
CA GLY A 143 8.42 -1.30 8.76
C GLY A 143 7.34 -0.28 8.41
N ALA A 144 6.89 -0.26 7.16
CA ALA A 144 5.83 0.61 6.66
C ALA A 144 4.50 0.36 7.38
N ILE A 145 4.07 -0.89 7.53
CA ILE A 145 2.85 -1.25 8.28
C ILE A 145 2.93 -0.71 9.72
N SER A 146 4.08 -0.88 10.39
CA SER A 146 4.28 -0.37 11.76
C SER A 146 4.20 1.16 11.81
N ALA A 147 4.80 1.85 10.83
CA ALA A 147 4.80 3.30 10.75
C ALA A 147 3.39 3.85 10.53
N TYR A 148 2.64 3.30 9.58
CA TYR A 148 1.26 3.71 9.34
C TYR A 148 0.35 3.39 10.53
N ALA A 149 0.50 2.22 11.16
CA ALA A 149 -0.29 1.85 12.33
C ALA A 149 -0.09 2.85 13.49
N GLY A 150 1.16 3.30 13.69
CA GLY A 150 1.50 4.32 14.67
C GLY A 150 1.04 5.73 14.29
N ALA A 151 1.00 6.06 12.99
CA ALA A 151 0.62 7.38 12.49
C ALA A 151 -0.90 7.62 12.45
N ILE A 152 -1.69 6.61 12.08
CA ILE A 152 -3.16 6.71 11.97
C ILE A 152 -3.84 7.40 13.16
N PRO A 153 -3.56 7.04 14.44
CA PRO A 153 -4.21 7.67 15.57
C PRO A 153 -3.75 9.11 15.84
N LEU A 154 -2.60 9.53 15.28
CA LEU A 154 -2.02 10.85 15.49
C LEU A 154 -2.62 11.93 14.58
N PHE A 155 -3.28 11.54 13.50
CA PHE A 155 -3.96 12.51 12.64
C PHE A 155 -5.15 13.13 13.35
N ASP A 156 -5.24 14.45 13.29
CA ASP A 156 -6.44 15.18 13.72
C ASP A 156 -7.52 15.10 12.64
N ASN A 157 -7.13 15.22 11.37
CA ASN A 157 -8.03 15.02 10.25
C ASN A 157 -8.31 13.52 10.01
N ARG A 158 -9.56 13.10 10.25
CA ARG A 158 -9.99 11.70 10.10
C ARG A 158 -10.05 11.20 8.67
N ASP A 159 -10.17 12.09 7.68
CA ASP A 159 -10.05 11.70 6.28
C ASP A 159 -8.60 11.26 5.98
N LEU A 160 -7.61 11.90 6.61
CA LEU A 160 -6.20 11.47 6.52
C LEU A 160 -5.98 10.14 7.25
N SER A 161 -6.59 9.95 8.43
CA SER A 161 -6.57 8.65 9.12
C SER A 161 -7.11 7.54 8.21
N GLN A 162 -8.23 7.77 7.53
CA GLN A 162 -8.84 6.79 6.63
C GLN A 162 -7.96 6.49 5.41
N ALA A 163 -7.36 7.52 4.82
CA ALA A 163 -6.43 7.36 3.72
C ALA A 163 -5.17 6.56 4.12
N ALA A 164 -4.57 6.90 5.27
CA ALA A 164 -3.42 6.18 5.83
C ALA A 164 -3.77 4.72 6.16
N ALA A 165 -4.98 4.44 6.65
CA ALA A 165 -5.45 3.07 6.87
C ALA A 165 -5.59 2.27 5.56
N SER A 166 -5.96 2.92 4.45
CA SER A 166 -5.99 2.28 3.14
C SER A 166 -4.58 1.90 2.66
N ILE A 167 -3.59 2.76 2.89
CA ILE A 167 -2.19 2.46 2.54
C ILE A 167 -1.66 1.32 3.43
N LEU A 168 -1.89 1.37 4.74
CA LEU A 168 -1.54 0.29 5.67
C LEU A 168 -2.06 -1.08 5.19
N ALA A 169 -3.30 -1.12 4.71
CA ALA A 169 -3.89 -2.35 4.19
C ALA A 169 -3.17 -2.85 2.93
N ASP A 170 -2.76 -1.95 2.04
CA ASP A 170 -1.96 -2.30 0.85
C ASP A 170 -0.57 -2.82 1.21
N GLU A 171 0.16 -2.13 2.09
CA GLU A 171 1.49 -2.59 2.53
C GLU A 171 1.43 -3.95 3.24
N SER A 172 0.32 -4.21 3.95
CA SER A 172 0.05 -5.53 4.55
C SER A 172 -0.12 -6.63 3.48
N MET A 173 -0.74 -6.31 2.34
CA MET A 173 -0.84 -7.25 1.22
C MET A 173 0.50 -7.46 0.52
N HIS A 174 1.31 -6.41 0.32
CA HIS A 174 2.66 -6.55 -0.24
C HIS A 174 3.49 -7.47 0.63
N TRP A 175 3.48 -7.24 1.95
CA TRP A 175 4.18 -8.07 2.92
C TRP A 175 3.74 -9.54 2.85
N ALA A 176 2.44 -9.81 2.80
CA ALA A 176 1.92 -11.17 2.69
C ALA A 176 2.38 -11.86 1.39
N VAL A 177 2.37 -11.16 0.26
CA VAL A 177 2.85 -11.69 -1.04
C VAL A 177 4.35 -11.98 -1.00
N LEU A 178 5.16 -11.09 -0.42
CA LEU A 178 6.60 -11.31 -0.30
C LEU A 178 6.92 -12.52 0.59
N ARG A 179 6.19 -12.68 1.70
CA ARG A 179 6.30 -13.86 2.56
C ARG A 179 5.93 -15.14 1.81
N GLN A 180 4.87 -15.12 1.03
CA GLN A 180 4.50 -16.24 0.17
C GLN A 180 5.61 -16.59 -0.82
N ALA A 181 6.23 -15.58 -1.45
CA ALA A 181 7.33 -15.76 -2.39
C ALA A 181 8.60 -16.32 -1.72
N LEU A 182 8.80 -16.04 -0.42
CA LEU A 182 9.85 -16.61 0.42
C LEU A 182 9.55 -18.05 0.91
N GLY A 183 8.37 -18.59 0.62
CA GLY A 183 7.93 -19.89 1.17
C GLY A 183 7.57 -19.84 2.65
N LEU A 184 7.30 -18.65 3.20
CA LEU A 184 6.86 -18.44 4.58
C LEU A 184 5.33 -18.39 4.63
N ASP A 185 4.76 -18.56 5.83
CA ASP A 185 3.33 -18.31 6.08
C ASP A 185 2.99 -16.84 5.78
N PRO A 186 2.12 -16.54 4.79
CA PRO A 186 1.77 -15.18 4.39
C PRO A 186 1.04 -14.37 5.47
N VAL A 187 0.30 -15.05 6.36
CA VAL A 187 -0.49 -14.40 7.42
C VAL A 187 -0.16 -15.08 8.75
N PRO A 188 1.04 -14.82 9.30
CA PRO A 188 1.60 -15.62 10.41
C PRO A 188 0.89 -15.42 11.76
N GLY A 189 -0.10 -14.52 11.84
CA GLY A 189 -0.84 -14.24 13.06
C GLY A 189 -2.12 -13.44 12.78
N ALA A 190 -3.03 -13.48 13.74
CA ALA A 190 -4.29 -12.73 13.68
C ALA A 190 -4.12 -11.23 13.99
N PHE A 191 -3.00 -10.86 14.62
CA PHE A 191 -2.68 -9.48 14.97
C PHE A 191 -1.28 -9.14 14.45
N PHE A 192 -1.10 -7.91 14.01
CA PHE A 192 0.20 -7.37 13.66
C PHE A 192 0.89 -6.86 14.93
N SER A 193 2.15 -7.26 15.14
CA SER A 193 2.98 -6.92 16.31
C SER A 193 4.39 -6.52 15.91
#